data_AF-A0A260Z489-F1
#
_entry.id   AF-A0A260Z489-F1
#
_cell.length_a   1.000
_cell.length_b   1.000
_cell.length_c   1.000
_cell.angle_alpha   90.00
_cell.angle_beta   90.00
_cell.angle_gamma   90.00
#
_symmetry.space_group_name_H-M   'P 1'
#
loop_
_entity.id
_entity.type
_entity.pdbx_description
1 polymer ?
#
loop_
_entity_poly.entity_id
_entity_poly.type
_entity_poly.pdbx_seq_one_letter_code
_entity_poly.pdbx_strand_id
1 'polypeptide(L)'
;MEGHSLTITTNYPQKPQSPNRLDAREVTKINKASENLWIQRHEIEKTLRGALNHLKTCCTILNLSAKSDERLKIEPTHGTTEKYQLMSRTGSSDNLKACVTLLDDNVIQAEVTVKYPKAGGGFYRAVAQPDVQWKLQQLQDLGNHISRVTIMLCDLQEELQYLKGGEHGDSFTLSTGKRILEELKMTMNEIATARNTIMLPRKRSLLELCYFPPTRKFVPPLPQDQLISFYISCCRLVCASYQMVPKTVHPQGLSVFMAESQLPHLDEVIKHLNVVMSILQKLINYMSATM
;
A
#
# COMPACT_ATOMS: atom_id res chain seq x y z
N MET A 1 57.46 -60.01 65.18
CA MET A 1 57.08 -59.48 63.86
C MET A 1 55.70 -60.01 63.54
N GLU A 2 54.65 -59.23 63.79
CA GLU A 2 53.34 -59.42 63.15
C GLU A 2 52.79 -58.01 62.91
N GLY A 3 52.77 -57.60 61.64
CA GLY A 3 52.28 -56.30 61.20
C GLY A 3 50.79 -56.39 60.89
N HIS A 4 49.95 -55.78 61.72
CA HIS A 4 48.54 -55.57 61.39
C HIS A 4 48.40 -54.38 60.43
N SER A 5 48.11 -54.67 59.17
CA SER A 5 47.73 -53.68 58.17
C SER A 5 46.28 -53.27 58.40
N LEU A 6 46.07 -52.05 58.91
CA LEU A 6 44.75 -51.43 59.00
C LEU A 6 44.39 -50.84 57.62
N THR A 7 43.55 -51.54 56.86
CA THR A 7 43.01 -51.01 55.60
C THR A 7 41.80 -50.12 55.91
N ILE A 8 41.96 -48.80 55.76
CA ILE A 8 40.86 -47.84 55.86
C ILE A 8 40.10 -47.84 54.53
N THR A 9 38.89 -48.41 54.50
CA THR A 9 37.95 -48.30 53.37
C THR A 9 37.24 -46.95 53.44
N THR A 10 37.75 -45.95 52.73
CA THR A 10 37.03 -44.70 52.48
C THR A 10 35.90 -44.96 51.46
N ASN A 11 34.66 -45.07 51.93
CA ASN A 11 33.48 -45.06 51.06
C ASN A 11 33.26 -43.64 50.51
N TYR A 12 33.80 -43.36 49.32
CA TYR A 12 33.46 -42.14 48.58
C TYR A 12 31.99 -42.21 48.12
N PRO A 13 31.22 -41.11 48.24
CA PRO A 13 29.88 -41.05 47.67
C PRO A 13 29.94 -41.32 46.16
N GLN A 14 28.96 -42.05 45.63
CA GLN A 14 28.90 -42.37 44.20
C GLN A 14 28.97 -41.10 43.38
N LYS A 15 29.89 -41.07 42.41
CA LYS A 15 30.04 -39.97 41.47
C LYS A 15 28.68 -39.73 40.80
N PRO A 16 28.15 -38.49 40.79
CA PRO A 16 26.87 -38.21 40.16
C PRO A 16 26.91 -38.72 38.71
N GLN A 17 25.88 -39.46 38.31
CA GLN A 17 25.79 -40.00 36.96
C GLN A 17 25.85 -38.84 35.96
N SER A 18 26.80 -38.92 35.02
CA SER A 18 26.86 -37.98 33.90
C SER A 18 25.53 -38.05 33.13
N PRO A 19 24.93 -36.91 32.74
CA PRO A 19 23.69 -36.90 31.98
C PRO A 19 23.80 -37.81 30.75
N ASN A 20 22.77 -38.61 30.48
CA ASN A 20 22.77 -39.51 29.34
C ASN A 20 22.88 -38.68 28.05
N ARG A 21 23.73 -39.09 27.10
CA ARG A 21 23.98 -38.30 25.87
C ARG A 21 22.72 -38.11 25.01
N LEU A 22 21.75 -39.00 25.13
CA LEU A 22 20.46 -38.91 24.45
C LEU A 22 19.61 -37.78 25.07
N ASP A 23 19.53 -37.71 26.40
CA ASP A 23 18.82 -36.66 27.14
C ASP A 23 19.37 -35.26 26.82
N ALA A 24 20.70 -35.12 26.71
CA ALA A 24 21.32 -33.84 26.37
C ALA A 24 20.97 -33.36 24.94
N ARG A 25 20.81 -34.29 23.97
CA ARG A 25 20.40 -33.96 22.59
C ARG A 25 18.94 -33.55 22.53
N GLU A 26 18.07 -34.23 23.27
CA GLU A 26 16.63 -33.90 23.33
C GLU A 26 16.40 -32.53 23.98
N VAL A 27 17.07 -32.25 25.10
CA VAL A 27 17.02 -30.93 25.76
C VAL A 27 17.52 -29.83 24.82
N THR A 28 18.61 -30.06 24.08
CA THR A 28 19.11 -29.09 23.10
C THR A 28 18.10 -28.81 22.00
N LYS A 29 17.41 -29.85 21.50
CA LYS A 29 16.38 -29.72 20.47
C LYS A 29 15.18 -28.91 20.97
N ILE A 30 14.73 -29.16 22.21
CA ILE A 30 13.62 -28.42 22.84
C ILE A 30 14.01 -26.95 23.03
N ASN A 31 15.18 -26.68 23.62
CA ASN A 31 15.65 -25.31 23.83
C ASN A 31 15.75 -24.52 22.53
N LYS A 32 16.29 -25.14 21.46
CA LYS A 32 16.36 -24.52 20.14
C LYS A 32 14.98 -24.20 19.56
N ALA A 33 14.00 -25.09 19.75
CA ALA A 33 12.63 -24.85 19.30
C ALA A 33 11.97 -23.69 20.05
N SER A 34 12.13 -23.64 21.39
CA SER A 34 11.64 -22.55 22.22
C SER A 34 12.29 -21.20 21.88
N GLU A 35 13.61 -21.20 21.67
CA GLU A 35 14.36 -20.01 21.26
C GLU A 35 13.89 -19.51 19.88
N ASN A 36 13.71 -20.40 18.90
CA ASN A 36 13.18 -20.04 17.59
C ASN A 36 11.79 -19.39 17.67
N LEU A 37 10.87 -19.95 18.47
CA LEU A 37 9.53 -19.38 18.67
C LEU A 37 9.58 -18.00 19.30
N TRP A 38 10.46 -17.81 20.28
CA TRP A 38 10.68 -16.51 20.93
C TRP A 38 11.20 -15.47 19.93
N ILE A 39 12.22 -15.81 19.12
CA ILE A 39 12.77 -14.91 18.10
C ILE A 39 11.69 -14.57 17.05
N GLN A 40 10.91 -15.57 16.59
CA GLN A 40 9.81 -15.33 15.65
C GLN A 40 8.83 -14.31 16.21
N ARG A 41 8.32 -14.52 17.43
CA ARG A 41 7.37 -13.59 18.06
C ARG A 41 7.96 -12.18 18.15
N HIS A 42 9.22 -12.05 18.58
CA HIS A 42 9.90 -10.77 18.70
C HIS A 42 10.02 -10.04 17.34
N GLU A 43 10.45 -10.74 16.30
CA GLU A 43 10.61 -10.16 14.96
C GLU A 43 9.26 -9.80 14.33
N ILE A 44 8.20 -10.59 14.56
CA ILE A 44 6.84 -10.21 14.16
C ILE A 44 6.43 -8.90 14.84
N GLU A 45 6.52 -8.82 16.18
CA GLU A 45 6.10 -7.62 16.94
C GLU A 45 6.83 -6.35 16.43
N LYS A 46 8.14 -6.45 16.24
CA LYS A 46 9.00 -5.37 15.73
C LYS A 46 8.60 -4.96 14.31
N THR A 47 8.34 -5.93 13.43
CA THR A 47 7.97 -5.68 12.03
C THR A 47 6.59 -5.05 11.93
N LEU A 48 5.60 -5.54 12.67
CA LEU A 48 4.25 -4.96 12.70
C LEU A 48 4.29 -3.51 13.16
N ARG A 49 5.05 -3.21 14.22
CA ARG A 49 5.23 -1.83 14.70
C ARG A 49 5.84 -0.92 13.64
N GLY A 50 6.88 -1.39 12.95
CA GLY A 50 7.50 -0.65 11.84
C GLY A 50 6.54 -0.43 10.67
N ALA A 51 5.78 -1.45 10.31
CA ALA A 51 4.79 -1.39 9.23
C ALA A 51 3.67 -0.39 9.55
N LEU A 52 3.08 -0.49 10.73
CA LEU A 52 2.02 0.40 11.21
C LEU A 52 2.47 1.87 11.27
N ASN A 53 3.72 2.14 11.66
CA ASN A 53 4.26 3.50 11.64
C ASN A 53 4.30 4.10 10.22
N HIS A 54 4.73 3.32 9.22
CA HIS A 54 4.73 3.77 7.83
C HIS A 54 3.32 3.91 7.26
N LEU A 55 2.41 2.99 7.59
CA LEU A 55 1.02 3.08 7.16
C LEU A 55 0.29 4.27 7.82
N LYS A 56 0.61 4.59 9.08
CA LYS A 56 0.14 5.81 9.73
C LYS A 56 0.49 7.05 8.91
N THR A 57 1.74 7.15 8.44
CA THR A 57 2.16 8.24 7.55
C THR A 57 1.36 8.25 6.26
N CYS A 58 1.13 7.10 5.61
CA CYS A 58 0.27 7.04 4.43
C CYS A 58 -1.15 7.54 4.71
N CYS A 59 -1.75 7.13 5.84
CA CYS A 59 -3.09 7.57 6.22
C CYS A 59 -3.17 9.08 6.48
N THR A 60 -2.14 9.66 7.10
CA THR A 60 -2.05 11.12 7.28
C THR A 60 -1.96 11.83 5.94
N ILE A 61 -1.09 11.38 5.03
CA ILE A 61 -0.91 12.00 3.70
C ILE A 61 -2.20 11.97 2.88
N LEU A 62 -2.96 10.87 2.98
CA LEU A 62 -4.18 10.63 2.20
C LEU A 62 -5.47 11.08 2.92
N ASN A 63 -5.37 11.79 4.04
CA ASN A 63 -6.52 12.22 4.86
C ASN A 63 -7.48 11.08 5.24
N LEU A 64 -6.96 9.90 5.59
CA LEU A 64 -7.76 8.72 5.90
C LEU A 64 -8.18 8.63 7.37
N SER A 65 -8.10 9.71 8.13
CA SER A 65 -8.39 9.73 9.58
C SER A 65 -9.74 9.08 9.93
N ALA A 66 -10.80 9.36 9.15
CA ALA A 66 -12.14 8.80 9.36
C ALA A 66 -12.31 7.31 8.96
N LYS A 67 -11.35 6.73 8.23
CA LYS A 67 -11.40 5.34 7.74
C LYS A 67 -10.34 4.44 8.37
N SER A 68 -9.34 5.05 9.00
CA SER A 68 -8.21 4.33 9.57
C SER A 68 -8.59 3.74 10.93
N ASP A 69 -7.88 2.68 11.31
CA ASP A 69 -8.04 2.07 12.61
C ASP A 69 -7.73 3.07 13.75
N GLU A 70 -8.63 3.18 14.74
CA GLU A 70 -8.48 4.10 15.87
C GLU A 70 -7.18 3.88 16.66
N ARG A 71 -6.67 2.63 16.70
CA ARG A 71 -5.42 2.25 17.38
C ARG A 71 -4.20 2.99 16.80
N LEU A 72 -4.27 3.46 15.55
CA LEU A 72 -3.20 4.26 14.93
C LEU A 72 -3.12 5.69 15.49
N LYS A 73 -4.19 6.21 16.12
CA LYS A 73 -4.25 7.57 16.68
C LYS A 73 -3.82 8.62 15.64
N ILE A 74 -4.50 8.63 14.50
CA ILE A 74 -4.30 9.63 13.45
C ILE A 74 -5.15 10.83 13.81
N GLU A 75 -4.55 12.01 13.81
CA GLU A 75 -5.28 13.25 14.06
C GLU A 75 -6.36 13.46 12.99
N PRO A 76 -7.56 13.94 13.35
CA PRO A 76 -8.58 14.29 12.38
C PRO A 76 -8.02 15.32 11.38
N THR A 77 -8.08 15.00 10.10
CA THR A 77 -7.71 15.91 9.02
C THR A 77 -8.91 16.15 8.10
N HIS A 78 -8.96 17.35 7.55
CA HIS A 78 -9.95 17.73 6.55
C HIS A 78 -9.27 17.82 5.18
N GLY A 79 -10.00 17.45 4.13
CA GLY A 79 -9.52 17.58 2.77
C GLY A 79 -9.18 19.03 2.42
N THR A 80 -8.02 19.21 1.81
CA THR A 80 -7.58 20.50 1.27
C THR A 80 -7.75 20.52 -0.24
N THR A 81 -8.06 21.70 -0.77
CA THR A 81 -8.10 21.89 -2.22
C THR A 81 -6.70 22.19 -2.75
N GLU A 82 -6.27 21.45 -3.77
CA GLU A 82 -4.97 21.62 -4.42
C GLU A 82 -5.14 21.88 -5.91
N LYS A 83 -4.42 22.86 -6.44
CA LYS A 83 -4.50 23.25 -7.86
C LYS A 83 -3.27 22.76 -8.62
N TYR A 84 -3.49 21.97 -9.66
CA TYR A 84 -2.47 21.35 -10.49
C TYR A 84 -2.51 21.90 -11.91
N GLN A 85 -1.33 22.24 -12.44
CA GLN A 85 -1.15 22.55 -13.86
C GLN A 85 -0.64 21.29 -14.58
N LEU A 86 -1.36 20.86 -15.60
CA LEU A 86 -1.08 19.66 -16.39
C LEU A 86 -0.57 20.08 -17.76
N MET A 87 0.57 19.52 -18.15
CA MET A 87 1.25 19.83 -19.41
C MET A 87 1.68 18.54 -20.11
N SER A 88 1.97 18.63 -21.42
CA SER A 88 2.49 17.52 -22.19
C SER A 88 3.86 17.07 -21.66
N ARG A 89 4.04 15.75 -21.46
CA ARG A 89 5.28 15.16 -20.91
C ARG A 89 6.53 15.55 -21.71
N THR A 90 6.41 15.66 -23.03
CA THR A 90 7.56 15.94 -23.90
C THR A 90 7.90 17.42 -23.97
N GLY A 91 7.12 18.31 -23.32
CA GLY A 91 7.30 19.77 -23.36
C GLY A 91 7.12 20.40 -24.76
N SER A 92 7.04 19.59 -25.81
CA SER A 92 7.11 19.99 -27.22
C SER A 92 5.75 20.13 -27.90
N SER A 93 4.66 19.71 -27.25
CA SER A 93 3.31 19.80 -27.82
C SER A 93 2.36 20.57 -26.91
N ASP A 94 1.95 21.75 -27.38
CA ASP A 94 0.88 22.58 -26.79
C ASP A 94 -0.53 22.05 -27.12
N ASN A 95 -0.65 20.78 -27.52
CA ASN A 95 -1.90 20.21 -28.00
C ASN A 95 -2.95 20.04 -26.89
N LEU A 96 -2.53 19.94 -25.63
CA LEU A 96 -3.41 19.88 -24.47
C LEU A 96 -2.72 20.50 -23.26
N LYS A 97 -3.44 21.41 -22.60
CA LYS A 97 -3.12 21.93 -21.27
C LYS A 97 -4.37 21.82 -20.41
N ALA A 98 -4.20 21.52 -19.13
CA ALA A 98 -5.32 21.55 -18.20
C ALA A 98 -4.90 22.13 -16.86
N CYS A 99 -5.80 22.84 -16.21
CA CYS A 99 -5.67 23.22 -14.83
C CYS A 99 -6.77 22.54 -14.03
N VAL A 100 -6.38 21.76 -13.03
CA VAL A 100 -7.30 20.91 -12.27
C VAL A 100 -7.22 21.26 -10.80
N THR A 101 -8.37 21.48 -10.16
CA THR A 101 -8.48 21.60 -8.71
C THR A 101 -8.95 20.26 -8.15
N LEU A 102 -8.12 19.63 -7.33
CA LEU A 102 -8.43 18.41 -6.58
C LEU A 102 -8.90 18.75 -5.17
N LEU A 103 -9.89 18.02 -4.69
CA LEU A 103 -10.28 17.93 -3.27
C LEU A 103 -10.30 16.44 -2.92
N ASP A 104 -9.30 16.01 -2.15
CA ASP A 104 -9.03 14.60 -1.85
C ASP A 104 -9.06 13.72 -3.11
N ASP A 105 -10.06 12.84 -3.24
CA ASP A 105 -10.24 11.92 -4.37
C ASP A 105 -11.11 12.48 -5.51
N ASN A 106 -11.43 13.78 -5.52
CA ASN A 106 -12.33 14.39 -6.49
C ASN A 106 -11.67 15.53 -7.28
N VAL A 107 -11.81 15.51 -8.60
CA VAL A 107 -11.63 16.73 -9.42
C VAL A 107 -12.89 17.56 -9.27
N ILE A 108 -12.77 18.73 -8.65
CA ILE A 108 -13.90 19.65 -8.39
C ILE A 108 -13.97 20.80 -9.39
N GLN A 109 -12.87 21.06 -10.11
CA GLN A 109 -12.82 22.05 -11.19
C GLN A 109 -11.76 21.60 -12.21
N ALA A 110 -12.07 21.78 -13.49
CA ALA A 110 -11.11 21.53 -14.56
C ALA A 110 -11.24 22.58 -15.67
N GLU A 111 -10.16 23.27 -15.95
CA GLU A 111 -10.02 24.19 -17.07
C GLU A 111 -9.16 23.49 -18.12
N VAL A 112 -9.63 23.41 -19.37
CA VAL A 112 -8.95 22.66 -20.43
C VAL A 112 -8.73 23.55 -21.64
N THR A 113 -7.55 23.44 -22.24
CA THR A 113 -7.21 24.03 -23.53
C THR A 113 -6.68 22.91 -24.42
N VAL A 114 -7.42 22.59 -25.48
CA VAL A 114 -7.07 21.52 -26.42
C VAL A 114 -6.95 22.10 -27.83
N LYS A 115 -5.97 21.64 -28.60
CA LYS A 115 -5.87 21.95 -30.02
C LYS A 115 -7.09 21.37 -30.73
N TYR A 116 -7.85 22.23 -31.37
CA TYR A 116 -9.06 21.89 -32.09
C TYR A 116 -9.17 22.77 -33.34
N PRO A 117 -8.75 22.25 -34.52
CA PRO A 117 -8.65 23.06 -35.75
C PRO A 117 -9.95 23.73 -36.19
N LYS A 118 -11.10 23.18 -35.79
CA LYS A 118 -12.42 23.72 -36.13
C LYS A 118 -12.85 24.90 -35.24
N ALA A 119 -12.16 25.15 -34.12
CA ALA A 119 -12.41 26.33 -33.28
C ALA A 119 -11.72 27.58 -33.85
N GLY A 120 -12.32 28.75 -33.63
CA GLY A 120 -11.67 30.03 -33.89
C GLY A 120 -10.34 30.13 -33.13
N GLY A 121 -9.25 30.36 -33.86
CA GLY A 121 -7.89 30.37 -33.30
C GLY A 121 -7.26 28.98 -33.07
N GLY A 122 -7.89 27.89 -33.53
CA GLY A 122 -7.31 26.55 -33.54
C GLY A 122 -7.27 25.82 -32.19
N PHE A 123 -7.87 26.41 -31.14
CA PHE A 123 -7.93 25.83 -29.81
C PHE A 123 -9.33 25.94 -29.23
N TYR A 124 -9.81 24.84 -28.66
CA TYR A 124 -10.99 24.82 -27.81
C TYR A 124 -10.58 25.04 -26.35
N ARG A 125 -11.31 25.92 -25.67
CA ARG A 125 -11.11 26.25 -24.25
C ARG A 125 -12.43 26.10 -23.52
N ALA A 126 -12.43 25.42 -22.39
CA ALA A 126 -13.61 25.28 -21.57
C ALA A 126 -13.29 25.03 -20.11
N VAL A 127 -14.29 25.29 -19.27
CA VAL A 127 -14.25 25.06 -17.84
C VAL A 127 -15.38 24.11 -17.47
N ALA A 128 -15.03 23.03 -16.78
CA ALA A 128 -15.98 22.16 -16.11
C ALA A 128 -16.63 22.92 -14.94
N GLN A 129 -17.97 22.95 -14.92
CA GLN A 129 -18.71 23.62 -13.86
C GLN A 129 -18.48 22.93 -12.50
N PRO A 130 -18.49 23.70 -11.37
CA PRO A 130 -18.16 23.17 -10.05
C PRO A 130 -19.22 22.24 -9.45
N ASP A 131 -20.43 22.22 -10.02
CA ASP A 131 -21.56 21.42 -9.56
C ASP A 131 -21.37 19.93 -9.80
N VAL A 132 -20.37 19.54 -10.59
CA VAL A 132 -20.08 18.13 -10.89
C VAL A 132 -18.63 17.79 -10.59
N GLN A 133 -18.45 16.72 -9.82
CA GLN A 133 -17.15 16.24 -9.36
C GLN A 133 -16.75 14.97 -10.12
N TRP A 134 -15.50 14.89 -10.60
CA TRP A 134 -14.96 13.64 -11.11
C TRP A 134 -14.29 12.87 -9.99
N LYS A 135 -14.95 11.83 -9.51
CA LYS A 135 -14.34 10.92 -8.56
C LYS A 135 -13.24 10.09 -9.21
N LEU A 136 -12.05 10.19 -8.64
CA LEU A 136 -10.87 9.40 -8.99
C LEU A 136 -10.89 8.12 -8.16
N GLN A 137 -11.59 7.10 -8.68
CA GLN A 137 -11.75 5.80 -8.00
C GLN A 137 -10.43 5.18 -7.55
N GLN A 138 -9.32 5.43 -8.27
CA GLN A 138 -7.99 4.96 -7.91
C GLN A 138 -7.51 5.50 -6.56
N LEU A 139 -7.77 6.77 -6.24
CA LEU A 139 -7.41 7.38 -4.96
C LEU A 139 -8.28 6.83 -3.83
N GLN A 140 -9.59 6.67 -4.09
CA GLN A 140 -10.49 6.03 -3.13
C GLN A 140 -10.07 4.59 -2.81
N ASP A 141 -9.78 3.80 -3.84
CA ASP A 141 -9.39 2.40 -3.71
C ASP A 141 -8.06 2.27 -2.98
N LEU A 142 -7.07 3.10 -3.31
CA LEU A 142 -5.80 3.19 -2.57
C LEU A 142 -6.06 3.36 -1.07
N GLY A 143 -6.88 4.34 -0.70
CA GLY A 143 -7.21 4.61 0.69
C GLY A 143 -7.93 3.44 1.36
N ASN A 144 -8.85 2.78 0.65
CA ASN A 144 -9.56 1.60 1.15
C ASN A 144 -8.62 0.41 1.38
N HIS A 145 -7.70 0.14 0.46
CA HIS A 145 -6.70 -0.93 0.62
C HIS A 145 -5.77 -0.65 1.81
N ILE A 146 -5.27 0.59 1.95
CA ILE A 146 -4.41 0.97 3.08
C ILE A 146 -5.16 0.82 4.40
N SER A 147 -6.42 1.25 4.46
CA SER A 147 -7.25 1.11 5.67
C SER A 147 -7.45 -0.36 6.06
N ARG A 148 -7.70 -1.24 5.09
CA ARG A 148 -7.80 -2.70 5.35
C ARG A 148 -6.49 -3.29 5.87
N VAL A 149 -5.36 -2.94 5.25
CA VAL A 149 -4.02 -3.37 5.72
C VAL A 149 -3.78 -2.92 7.15
N THR A 150 -4.15 -1.68 7.50
CA THR A 150 -3.98 -1.20 8.87
C THR A 150 -4.78 -1.99 9.89
N ILE A 151 -6.04 -2.30 9.59
CA ILE A 151 -6.89 -3.12 10.47
C ILE A 151 -6.26 -4.52 10.65
N MET A 152 -5.88 -5.18 9.55
CA MET A 152 -5.26 -6.51 9.59
C MET A 152 -4.00 -6.54 10.46
N LEU A 153 -3.11 -5.54 10.33
CA LEU A 153 -1.87 -5.48 11.10
C LEU A 153 -2.10 -5.10 12.57
N CYS A 154 -3.11 -4.26 12.86
CA CYS A 154 -3.49 -3.94 14.22
C CYS A 154 -4.11 -5.17 14.92
N ASP A 155 -4.95 -5.93 14.24
CA ASP A 155 -5.53 -7.18 14.77
C ASP A 155 -4.44 -8.22 15.06
N LEU A 156 -3.47 -8.39 14.14
CA LEU A 156 -2.30 -9.24 14.38
C LEU A 156 -1.46 -8.76 15.56
N GLN A 157 -1.31 -7.45 15.74
CA GLN A 157 -0.55 -6.90 16.86
C GLN A 157 -1.25 -7.17 18.20
N GLU A 158 -2.57 -7.01 18.27
CA GLU A 158 -3.37 -7.29 19.45
C GLU A 158 -3.35 -8.79 19.78
N GLU A 159 -3.49 -9.64 18.78
CA GLU A 159 -3.40 -11.09 18.97
C GLU A 159 -2.04 -11.51 19.53
N LEU A 160 -0.93 -10.95 19.02
CA LEU A 160 0.40 -11.23 19.56
C LEU A 160 0.56 -10.78 21.02
N GLN A 161 -0.08 -9.67 21.40
CA GLN A 161 -0.08 -9.24 22.80
C GLN A 161 -0.83 -10.23 23.69
N TYR A 162 -1.97 -10.74 23.20
CA TYR A 162 -2.72 -11.79 23.89
C TYR A 162 -1.89 -13.09 24.03
N LEU A 163 -1.24 -13.53 22.94
CA LEU A 163 -0.43 -14.75 22.91
C LEU A 163 0.84 -14.67 23.76
N LYS A 164 1.39 -13.47 23.97
CA LYS A 164 2.59 -13.28 24.81
C LYS A 164 2.33 -13.68 26.27
N GLY A 165 1.06 -13.76 26.67
CA GLY A 165 0.64 -14.15 28.00
C GLY A 165 0.91 -13.07 29.04
N GLY A 166 -0.11 -12.73 29.82
CA GLY A 166 0.06 -12.06 31.11
C GLY A 166 0.47 -13.08 32.17
N GLU A 167 -0.41 -13.31 33.14
CA GLU A 167 -0.19 -14.24 34.26
C GLU A 167 -0.18 -15.74 33.86
N HIS A 168 -0.65 -16.09 32.65
CA HIS A 168 -0.83 -17.48 32.20
C HIS A 168 0.32 -18.05 31.34
N GLY A 169 1.38 -17.27 31.10
CA GLY A 169 2.55 -17.70 30.30
C GLY A 169 2.35 -17.58 28.78
N ASP A 170 3.47 -17.62 28.05
CA ASP A 170 3.52 -17.46 26.59
C ASP A 170 2.81 -18.64 25.89
N SER A 171 1.78 -18.35 25.11
CA SER A 171 0.99 -19.32 24.34
C SER A 171 1.30 -19.29 22.85
N PHE A 172 2.38 -18.62 22.43
CA PHE A 172 2.84 -18.64 21.05
C PHE A 172 3.42 -20.01 20.67
N THR A 173 2.84 -20.64 19.65
CA THR A 173 3.22 -21.97 19.17
C THR A 173 3.56 -21.98 17.69
N LEU A 174 4.07 -23.12 17.18
CA LEU A 174 4.28 -23.30 15.75
C LEU A 174 2.99 -23.16 14.93
N SER A 175 1.85 -23.58 15.49
CA SER A 175 0.55 -23.47 14.80
C SER A 175 0.12 -22.01 14.66
N THR A 176 0.23 -21.22 15.73
CA THR A 176 -0.07 -19.78 15.68
C THR A 176 0.89 -19.06 14.74
N GLY A 177 2.18 -19.41 14.77
CA GLY A 177 3.17 -18.90 13.83
C GLY A 177 2.78 -19.16 12.37
N LYS A 178 2.39 -20.40 12.02
CA LYS A 178 1.96 -20.73 10.64
C LYS A 178 0.74 -19.93 10.21
N ARG A 179 -0.24 -19.73 11.08
CA ARG A 179 -1.42 -18.91 10.78
C ARG A 179 -1.04 -17.45 10.53
N ILE A 180 -0.19 -16.87 11.40
CA ILE A 180 0.32 -15.50 11.23
C ILE A 180 1.11 -15.36 9.93
N LEU A 181 1.90 -16.36 9.54
CA LEU A 181 2.61 -16.37 8.25
C LEU A 181 1.64 -16.23 7.07
N GLU A 182 0.53 -16.95 7.08
CA GLU A 182 -0.49 -16.84 6.02
C GLU A 182 -1.16 -15.47 6.02
N GLU A 183 -1.49 -14.91 7.19
CA GLU A 183 -2.03 -13.55 7.32
C GLU A 183 -1.06 -12.48 6.80
N LEU A 184 0.25 -12.62 7.07
CA LEU A 184 1.28 -11.73 6.54
C LEU A 184 1.37 -11.80 5.01
N LYS A 185 1.19 -12.99 4.41
CA LYS A 185 1.13 -13.15 2.95
C LYS A 185 -0.12 -12.51 2.35
N MET A 186 -1.28 -12.66 3.00
CA MET A 186 -2.51 -11.98 2.58
C MET A 186 -2.35 -10.46 2.65
N THR A 187 -1.75 -9.96 3.73
CA THR A 187 -1.44 -8.55 3.91
C THR A 187 -0.50 -8.02 2.82
N MET A 188 0.52 -8.81 2.44
CA MET A 188 1.42 -8.47 1.32
C MET A 188 0.66 -8.27 0.00
N ASN A 189 -0.29 -9.17 -0.30
CA ASN A 189 -1.12 -9.08 -1.51
C ASN A 189 -2.00 -7.83 -1.50
N GLU A 190 -2.56 -7.48 -0.35
CA GLU A 190 -3.38 -6.29 -0.20
C GLU A 190 -2.56 -5.00 -0.41
N ILE A 191 -1.33 -4.94 0.14
CA ILE A 191 -0.41 -3.81 -0.11
C ILE A 191 0.00 -3.73 -1.58
N ALA A 192 0.29 -4.86 -2.22
CA ALA A 192 0.61 -4.90 -3.64
C ALA A 192 -0.56 -4.38 -4.50
N THR A 193 -1.79 -4.73 -4.11
CA THR A 193 -3.01 -4.25 -4.77
C THR A 193 -3.17 -2.74 -4.58
N ALA A 194 -2.98 -2.23 -3.36
CA ALA A 194 -2.94 -0.80 -3.06
C ALA A 194 -1.95 -0.07 -3.99
N ARG A 195 -0.71 -0.55 -4.07
CA ARG A 195 0.35 0.01 -4.94
C ARG A 195 -0.09 0.04 -6.40
N ASN A 196 -0.65 -1.06 -6.90
CA ASN A 196 -1.05 -1.21 -8.29
C ASN A 196 -2.22 -0.28 -8.68
N THR A 197 -3.09 0.11 -7.74
CA THR A 197 -4.20 1.05 -8.03
C THR A 197 -3.71 2.41 -8.58
N ILE A 198 -2.53 2.86 -8.14
CA ILE A 198 -1.93 4.14 -8.54
C ILE A 198 -0.92 3.98 -9.67
N MET A 199 -0.19 2.86 -9.68
CA MET A 199 0.81 2.60 -10.72
C MET A 199 0.17 2.30 -12.07
N LEU A 200 -0.98 1.62 -12.10
CA LEU A 200 -1.64 1.23 -13.33
C LEU A 200 -2.82 2.16 -13.66
N PRO A 201 -2.89 2.73 -14.87
CA PRO A 201 -3.98 3.61 -15.26
C PRO A 201 -5.29 2.82 -15.42
N ARG A 202 -6.37 3.32 -14.82
CA ARG A 202 -7.73 2.82 -15.05
C ARG A 202 -8.48 3.70 -16.04
N LYS A 203 -8.26 3.45 -17.33
CA LYS A 203 -8.90 4.20 -18.42
C LYS A 203 -10.33 3.70 -18.62
N ARG A 204 -11.28 4.64 -18.70
CA ARG A 204 -12.63 4.38 -19.20
C ARG A 204 -12.59 4.19 -20.72
N SER A 205 -13.43 3.31 -21.23
CA SER A 205 -13.69 3.18 -22.67
C SER A 205 -14.32 4.47 -23.21
N LEU A 206 -14.22 4.68 -24.53
CA LEU A 206 -14.82 5.86 -25.18
C LEU A 206 -16.34 5.89 -24.99
N LEU A 207 -16.99 4.71 -25.03
CA LEU A 207 -18.43 4.60 -24.81
C LEU A 207 -18.82 5.04 -23.39
N GLU A 208 -18.09 4.57 -22.38
CA GLU A 208 -18.31 5.02 -20.99
C GLU A 208 -18.11 6.52 -20.84
N LEU A 209 -17.10 7.11 -21.50
CA LEU A 209 -16.85 8.56 -21.46
C LEU A 209 -17.98 9.39 -22.08
N CYS A 210 -18.63 8.90 -23.15
CA CYS A 210 -19.80 9.55 -23.77
C CYS A 210 -20.99 9.66 -22.81
N TYR A 211 -21.15 8.66 -21.94
CA TYR A 211 -22.23 8.62 -20.95
C TYR A 211 -21.80 9.09 -19.56
N PHE A 212 -20.52 9.43 -19.37
CA PHE A 212 -20.01 9.88 -18.09
C PHE A 212 -20.49 11.30 -17.80
N PRO A 213 -21.39 11.54 -16.83
CA PRO A 213 -22.06 12.83 -16.65
C PRO A 213 -21.13 14.05 -16.56
N PRO A 214 -19.96 13.95 -15.89
CA PRO A 214 -19.05 15.08 -15.83
C PRO A 214 -18.54 15.60 -17.18
N THR A 215 -18.39 14.75 -18.21
CA THR A 215 -17.93 15.20 -19.55
C THR A 215 -18.92 16.15 -20.23
N ARG A 216 -20.19 16.19 -19.77
CA ARG A 216 -21.23 17.06 -20.33
C ARG A 216 -21.33 18.43 -19.65
N LYS A 217 -20.48 18.69 -18.65
CA LYS A 217 -20.54 19.87 -17.77
C LYS A 217 -19.49 20.92 -18.09
N PHE A 218 -18.80 20.79 -19.21
CA PHE A 218 -17.93 21.84 -19.74
C PHE A 218 -18.75 23.01 -20.28
N VAL A 219 -18.26 24.22 -20.03
CA VAL A 219 -18.79 25.47 -20.59
C VAL A 219 -17.65 26.19 -21.31
N PRO A 220 -17.76 26.43 -22.63
CA PRO A 220 -18.81 25.94 -23.54
C PRO A 220 -18.83 24.39 -23.61
N PRO A 221 -19.94 23.75 -24.05
CA PRO A 221 -20.01 22.29 -24.19
C PRO A 221 -18.87 21.71 -25.04
N LEU A 222 -18.44 20.48 -24.74
CA LEU A 222 -17.44 19.79 -25.56
C LEU A 222 -17.96 19.61 -27.00
N PRO A 223 -17.10 19.78 -28.02
CA PRO A 223 -17.44 19.39 -29.38
C PRO A 223 -17.85 17.91 -29.46
N GLN A 224 -18.75 17.57 -30.39
CA GLN A 224 -19.29 16.20 -30.50
C GLN A 224 -18.24 15.13 -30.81
N ASP A 225 -17.13 15.53 -31.45
CA ASP A 225 -15.99 14.68 -31.78
C ASP A 225 -14.91 14.68 -30.68
N GLN A 226 -15.19 15.25 -29.50
CA GLN A 226 -14.21 15.44 -28.43
C GLN A 226 -14.68 14.84 -27.11
N LEU A 227 -13.82 14.03 -26.49
CA LEU A 227 -14.01 13.53 -25.12
C LEU A 227 -12.82 13.89 -24.24
N ILE A 228 -13.07 14.02 -22.94
CA ILE A 228 -12.04 14.32 -21.92
C ILE A 228 -12.16 13.31 -20.78
N SER A 229 -11.02 12.88 -20.25
CA SER A 229 -10.93 11.95 -19.12
C SER A 229 -9.83 12.38 -18.15
N PHE A 230 -10.07 12.12 -16.87
CA PHE A 230 -9.09 12.27 -15.79
C PHE A 230 -8.85 10.92 -15.12
N TYR A 231 -7.58 10.57 -14.89
CA TYR A 231 -7.16 9.35 -14.20
C TYR A 231 -5.78 9.52 -13.57
N ILE A 232 -5.39 8.57 -12.71
CA ILE A 232 -4.05 8.50 -12.12
C ILE A 232 -3.19 7.48 -12.87
N SER A 233 -1.92 7.78 -13.11
CA SER A 233 -0.95 6.85 -13.66
C SER A 233 0.44 7.13 -13.10
N CYS A 234 1.07 6.16 -12.44
CA CYS A 234 2.43 6.31 -11.89
C CYS A 234 2.59 7.60 -11.05
N CYS A 235 1.69 7.82 -10.08
CA CYS A 235 1.68 9.01 -9.22
C CYS A 235 1.42 10.34 -9.96
N ARG A 236 0.91 10.30 -11.20
CA ARG A 236 0.54 11.50 -11.96
C ARG A 236 -0.95 11.60 -12.14
N LEU A 237 -1.49 12.81 -11.98
CA LEU A 237 -2.81 13.15 -12.48
C LEU A 237 -2.69 13.38 -13.99
N VAL A 238 -3.48 12.65 -14.76
CA VAL A 238 -3.48 12.70 -16.22
C VAL A 238 -4.82 13.21 -16.72
N CYS A 239 -4.79 14.21 -17.58
CA CYS A 239 -5.89 14.64 -18.44
C CYS A 239 -5.64 14.08 -19.84
N ALA A 240 -6.57 13.27 -20.34
CA ALA A 240 -6.54 12.75 -21.69
C ALA A 240 -7.69 13.35 -22.50
N SER A 241 -7.36 13.79 -23.72
CA SER A 241 -8.28 14.31 -24.72
C SER A 241 -8.34 13.32 -25.88
N TYR A 242 -9.53 12.89 -26.23
CA TYR A 242 -9.80 11.95 -27.32
C TYR A 242 -10.58 12.66 -28.41
N GLN A 243 -9.96 12.85 -29.57
CA GLN A 243 -10.61 13.46 -30.73
C GLN A 243 -10.90 12.40 -31.78
N MET A 244 -12.17 12.23 -32.11
CA MET A 244 -12.60 11.42 -33.24
C MET A 244 -12.21 12.14 -34.54
N VAL A 245 -11.41 11.48 -35.37
CA VAL A 245 -10.93 12.04 -36.64
C VAL A 245 -11.21 11.07 -37.78
N PRO A 246 -11.37 11.56 -39.03
CA PRO A 246 -11.52 10.68 -40.17
C PRO A 246 -10.37 9.67 -40.27
N LYS A 247 -10.67 8.44 -40.70
CA LYS A 247 -9.65 7.38 -40.87
C LYS A 247 -8.54 7.76 -41.86
N THR A 248 -8.82 8.70 -42.76
CA THR A 248 -7.85 9.28 -43.69
C THR A 248 -6.79 10.13 -42.99
N VAL A 249 -7.09 10.69 -41.82
CA VAL A 249 -6.16 11.50 -41.01
C VAL A 249 -5.39 10.63 -40.01
N HIS A 250 -6.08 9.71 -39.34
CA HIS A 250 -5.45 8.78 -38.41
C HIS A 250 -6.02 7.37 -38.63
N PRO A 251 -5.20 6.32 -38.83
CA PRO A 251 -5.69 4.98 -39.19
C PRO A 251 -6.72 4.40 -38.21
N GLN A 252 -6.59 4.74 -36.93
CA GLN A 252 -7.50 4.31 -35.86
C GLN A 252 -8.77 5.16 -35.76
N GLY A 253 -8.89 6.24 -36.54
CA GLY A 253 -9.98 7.21 -36.46
C GLY A 253 -10.00 8.04 -35.17
N LEU A 254 -8.87 8.06 -34.44
CA LEU A 254 -8.78 8.62 -33.10
C LEU A 254 -7.42 9.29 -32.91
N SER A 255 -7.41 10.56 -32.50
CA SER A 255 -6.22 11.26 -32.01
C SER A 255 -6.31 11.41 -30.49
N VAL A 256 -5.19 11.18 -29.80
CA VAL A 256 -5.13 11.24 -28.33
C VAL A 256 -4.07 12.25 -27.91
N PHE A 257 -4.46 13.23 -27.12
CA PHE A 257 -3.56 14.19 -26.49
C PHE A 257 -3.58 13.98 -24.97
N MET A 258 -2.42 14.08 -24.33
CA MET A 258 -2.28 13.89 -22.89
C MET A 258 -1.52 15.05 -22.27
N ALA A 259 -2.01 15.49 -21.11
CA ALA A 259 -1.36 16.43 -20.24
C ALA A 259 -1.35 15.83 -18.83
N GLU A 260 -0.26 15.99 -18.11
CA GLU A 260 -0.10 15.36 -16.80
C GLU A 260 0.62 16.28 -15.82
N SER A 261 0.42 16.02 -14.52
CA SER A 261 1.11 16.67 -13.43
C SER A 261 1.50 15.64 -12.38
N GLN A 262 2.68 15.79 -11.79
CA GLN A 262 3.14 14.92 -10.71
C GLN A 262 2.33 15.22 -9.44
N LEU A 263 1.96 14.19 -8.70
CA LEU A 263 1.38 14.28 -7.36
C LEU A 263 2.43 13.81 -6.34
N PRO A 264 3.25 14.72 -5.78
CA PRO A 264 4.39 14.32 -4.94
C PRO A 264 3.99 13.51 -3.70
N HIS A 265 2.81 13.81 -3.14
CA HIS A 265 2.27 13.07 -2.01
C HIS A 265 2.02 11.59 -2.33
N LEU A 266 1.69 11.24 -3.59
CA LEU A 266 1.55 9.84 -3.99
C LEU A 266 2.90 9.13 -4.09
N ASP A 267 3.97 9.81 -4.52
CA ASP A 267 5.32 9.22 -4.50
C ASP A 267 5.75 8.88 -3.08
N GLU A 268 5.43 9.75 -2.13
CA GLU A 268 5.71 9.52 -0.71
C GLU A 268 4.92 8.31 -0.17
N VAL A 269 3.63 8.20 -0.51
CA VAL A 269 2.83 7.02 -0.18
C VAL A 269 3.44 5.75 -0.79
N ILE A 270 3.78 5.75 -2.08
CA ILE A 270 4.40 4.58 -2.73
C ILE A 270 5.74 4.22 -2.07
N LYS A 271 6.55 5.19 -1.68
CA LYS A 271 7.79 4.97 -0.92
C LYS A 271 7.49 4.24 0.39
N HIS A 272 6.52 4.70 1.17
CA HIS A 272 6.14 4.04 2.42
C HIS A 272 5.60 2.62 2.20
N LEU A 273 4.72 2.41 1.20
CA LEU A 273 4.23 1.08 0.86
C LEU A 273 5.37 0.13 0.48
N ASN A 274 6.36 0.59 -0.30
CA ASN A 274 7.53 -0.22 -0.66
C ASN A 274 8.38 -0.60 0.55
N VAL A 275 8.53 0.29 1.54
CA VAL A 275 9.23 -0.04 2.79
C VAL A 275 8.45 -1.10 3.56
N VAL A 276 7.13 -0.96 3.70
CA VAL A 276 6.27 -1.95 4.36
C VAL A 276 6.38 -3.32 3.66
N MET A 277 6.27 -3.36 2.33
CA MET A 277 6.47 -4.59 1.57
C MET A 277 7.86 -5.20 1.82
N SER A 278 8.92 -4.40 1.87
CA SER A 278 10.27 -4.90 2.11
C SER A 278 10.43 -5.56 3.48
N ILE A 279 9.94 -4.92 4.55
CA ILE A 279 10.06 -5.45 5.92
C ILE A 279 9.18 -6.69 6.12
N LEU A 280 7.96 -6.69 5.58
CA LEU A 280 7.07 -7.85 5.64
C LEU A 280 7.65 -9.03 4.85
N GLN A 281 8.26 -8.79 3.67
CA GLN A 281 8.85 -9.85 2.87
C GLN A 281 10.03 -10.50 3.59
N LYS A 282 10.87 -9.70 4.28
CA LYS A 282 11.97 -10.22 5.10
C LYS A 282 11.45 -11.11 6.22
N LEU A 283 10.40 -10.68 6.92
CA LEU A 283 9.76 -11.48 7.97
C LEU A 283 9.15 -12.77 7.42
N ILE A 284 8.40 -12.70 6.32
CA ILE A 284 7.79 -13.88 5.66
C ILE A 284 8.86 -14.89 5.28
N ASN A 285 9.98 -14.44 4.69
CA ASN A 285 11.10 -15.32 4.33
C ASN A 285 11.72 -15.98 5.56
N TYR A 286 11.94 -15.21 6.63
CA TYR A 286 12.47 -15.71 7.89
C TYR A 286 11.56 -16.76 8.53
N MET A 287 10.27 -16.47 8.65
CA MET A 287 9.28 -17.40 9.21
C MET A 287 9.16 -18.66 8.36
N SER A 288 9.13 -18.54 7.03
CA SER A 288 9.06 -19.69 6.12
C SER A 288 10.29 -20.61 6.24
N ALA A 289 11.46 -20.06 6.58
CA ALA A 289 12.69 -20.83 6.73
C ALA A 289 12.85 -21.47 8.12
N THR A 290 12.12 -20.99 9.12
CA THR A 290 12.29 -21.40 10.53
C THR A 290 11.11 -22.20 11.09
N MET A 291 10.06 -22.42 10.28
CA MET A 291 8.88 -23.25 10.58
C MET A 291 8.96 -24.63 9.93
#